data_AF-A0A8X6L8H8-F1
#
_entry.id   AF-A0A8X6L8H8-F1
#
_cell.length_a   1.000
_cell.length_b   1.000
_cell.length_c   1.000
_cell.angle_alpha   90.00
_cell.angle_beta   90.00
_cell.angle_gamma   90.00
#
_symmetry.space_group_name_H-M   'P 1'
#
loop_
_entity.id
_entity.type
_entity.pdbx_description
1 polymer ?
#
loop_
_entity_poly.entity_id
_entity_poly.type
_entity_poly.pdbx_seq_one_letter_code
_entity_poly.pdbx_strand_id
1 'polypeptide(L)'
;MSETELEDLISLDDIVLDDVYQYHMPPVRRIPPLLWTRIRRDLPNYLSEREADGSCPLQAILADFEDMVQHLTDSELIKQLNIVADGMRLGGVILAQHPDMLASQIIGRLLPVKDIYPRVKGLIEQCDNLGTQHCALVPAFHILHTPGGPLKYSLEGHPFAVFGFCLTSDQRFILTISNKFLMFDLMTGEITCDINPEIPGICKLLHLILMTSMLLLIQTTTR
;
A
#
# COMPACT_ATOMS: atom_id res chain seq x y z
N MET A 1 8.54 7.43 -7.14
CA MET A 1 8.37 7.16 -8.58
C MET A 1 9.64 6.50 -9.07
N SER A 2 9.55 5.26 -9.52
CA SER A 2 10.69 4.50 -10.03
C SER A 2 11.07 4.95 -11.44
N GLU A 3 12.32 4.69 -11.87
CA GLU A 3 12.82 5.10 -13.19
C GLU A 3 11.97 4.53 -14.33
N THR A 4 11.43 3.33 -14.15
CA THR A 4 10.54 2.65 -15.11
C THR A 4 9.18 3.34 -15.22
N GLU A 5 8.64 3.86 -14.11
CA GLU A 5 7.33 4.55 -14.13
C GLU A 5 7.41 5.90 -14.84
N LEU A 6 8.51 6.64 -14.66
CA LEU A 6 8.70 7.91 -15.35
C LEU A 6 9.01 7.70 -16.84
N GLU A 7 9.77 6.66 -17.19
CA GLU A 7 9.98 6.26 -18.58
C GLU A 7 8.66 5.86 -19.24
N ASP A 8 7.81 5.10 -18.55
CA ASP A 8 6.48 4.70 -19.04
C ASP A 8 5.56 5.92 -19.18
N LEU A 9 5.51 6.82 -18.19
CA LEU A 9 4.69 8.04 -18.25
C LEU A 9 5.05 8.94 -19.43
N ILE A 10 6.35 9.19 -19.66
CA ILE A 10 6.77 10.04 -20.77
C ILE A 10 6.62 9.28 -22.11
N SER A 11 6.67 7.94 -22.10
CA SER A 11 6.36 7.11 -23.27
C SER A 11 4.86 6.99 -23.56
N LEU A 12 3.99 7.54 -22.72
CA LEU A 12 2.54 7.64 -22.94
C LEU A 12 2.13 9.02 -23.47
N ASP A 13 3.05 9.99 -23.52
CA ASP A 13 2.78 11.33 -24.04
C ASP A 13 3.03 11.39 -25.55
N ASP A 14 1.95 11.31 -26.32
CA ASP A 14 1.99 11.35 -27.79
C ASP A 14 2.59 12.64 -28.34
N ILE A 15 2.45 13.78 -27.64
CA ILE A 15 3.00 15.08 -28.08
C ILE A 15 4.53 15.03 -28.00
N VAL A 16 5.06 14.51 -26.89
CA VAL A 16 6.51 14.35 -26.71
C VAL A 16 7.08 13.33 -27.69
N LEU A 17 6.36 12.23 -27.93
CA LEU A 17 6.82 11.19 -28.85
C LEU A 17 6.80 11.64 -30.31
N ASP A 18 5.83 12.46 -30.72
CA ASP A 18 5.78 13.03 -32.08
C ASP A 18 6.94 14.00 -32.33
N ASP A 19 7.38 14.75 -31.31
CA ASP A 19 8.58 15.59 -31.36
C ASP A 19 9.89 14.80 -31.40
N VAL A 20 9.92 13.60 -30.79
CA VAL A 20 11.08 12.70 -30.79
C VAL A 20 11.20 11.92 -32.10
N TYR A 21 10.07 11.49 -32.68
CA TYR A 21 10.00 10.62 -33.86
C TYR A 21 9.57 11.35 -35.14
N GLN A 22 10.22 12.48 -35.43
CA GLN A 22 9.88 13.34 -36.58
C GLN A 22 10.07 12.67 -37.96
N TYR A 23 11.00 11.71 -38.07
CA TYR A 23 11.42 11.15 -39.36
C TYR A 23 11.18 9.65 -39.51
N HIS A 24 10.98 8.92 -38.40
CA HIS A 24 10.76 7.49 -38.42
C HIS A 24 9.91 7.08 -37.21
N MET A 25 8.82 6.37 -37.47
CA MET A 25 7.92 5.89 -36.43
C MET A 25 8.18 4.40 -36.16
N PRO A 26 8.68 4.03 -34.98
CA PRO A 26 8.87 2.63 -34.62
C PRO A 26 7.52 1.94 -34.38
N PRO A 27 7.45 0.61 -34.53
CA PRO A 27 6.24 -0.18 -34.25
C PRO A 27 5.81 -0.15 -32.78
N VAL A 28 6.72 0.22 -31.87
CA VAL A 28 6.45 0.48 -30.46
C VAL A 28 7.03 1.84 -30.12
N ARG A 29 6.19 2.80 -29.74
CA ARG A 29 6.63 4.14 -29.36
C ARG A 29 7.09 4.10 -27.91
N ARG A 30 8.39 4.27 -27.70
CA ARG A 30 9.04 4.46 -26.39
C ARG A 30 10.12 5.49 -26.53
N ILE A 31 10.52 6.13 -25.43
CA ILE A 31 11.62 7.08 -25.47
C ILE A 31 12.94 6.35 -25.77
N PRO A 32 13.77 6.86 -26.69
CA PRO A 32 15.09 6.30 -26.92
C PRO A 32 15.96 6.34 -25.64
N PRO A 33 16.68 5.26 -25.29
CA PRO A 33 17.44 5.18 -24.03
C PRO A 33 18.46 6.32 -23.82
N LEU A 34 19.05 6.82 -24.90
CA LEU A 34 20.01 7.92 -24.85
C LEU A 34 19.35 9.28 -24.56
N LEU A 35 18.11 9.47 -25.02
CA LEU A 35 17.33 10.68 -24.77
C LEU A 35 16.83 10.67 -23.32
N TRP A 36 16.36 9.50 -22.86
CA TRP A 36 16.02 9.26 -21.46
C TRP A 36 17.19 9.57 -20.50
N THR A 37 18.39 9.09 -20.83
CA THR A 37 19.59 9.34 -20.02
C THR A 37 19.93 10.85 -19.91
N ARG A 38 19.68 11.63 -20.98
CA ARG A 38 19.90 13.08 -20.99
C ARG A 38 18.82 13.83 -20.22
N ILE A 39 17.56 13.49 -20.44
CA ILE A 39 16.41 14.01 -19.70
C ILE A 39 16.60 13.79 -18.19
N ARG A 40 17.02 12.59 -17.78
CA ARG A 40 17.34 12.24 -16.40
C ARG A 40 18.45 13.09 -15.79
N ARG A 41 19.47 13.46 -16.58
CA ARG A 41 20.58 14.29 -16.10
C ARG A 41 20.16 15.75 -15.87
N ASP A 42 19.19 16.23 -16.62
CA ASP A 42 18.80 17.64 -16.63
C ASP A 42 17.53 17.90 -15.76
N LEU A 43 16.74 16.86 -15.46
CA LEU A 43 15.58 16.88 -14.56
C LEU A 43 15.83 17.01 -13.04
N PRO A 44 16.99 16.75 -12.42
CA PRO A 44 17.12 16.76 -10.95
C PRO A 44 16.81 18.13 -10.32
N ASN A 45 16.96 19.21 -11.11
CA ASN A 45 16.67 20.58 -10.67
C ASN A 45 15.22 21.02 -10.95
N TYR A 46 14.48 20.24 -11.74
CA TYR A 46 13.09 20.53 -12.15
C TYR A 46 12.08 19.57 -11.53
N LEU A 47 12.52 18.37 -11.16
CA LEU A 47 11.79 17.45 -10.30
C LEU A 47 12.24 17.72 -8.88
N SER A 48 11.41 18.37 -8.08
CA SER A 48 11.50 18.16 -6.65
C SER A 48 11.15 16.69 -6.41
N GLU A 49 12.13 15.87 -6.05
CA GLU A 49 11.84 14.68 -5.26
C GLU A 49 11.13 15.18 -4.02
N ARG A 50 9.79 15.13 -4.04
CA ARG A 50 9.04 15.07 -2.80
C ARG A 50 9.30 13.67 -2.28
N GLU A 51 10.43 13.50 -1.60
CA GLU A 51 10.42 12.67 -0.41
C GLU A 51 9.20 13.14 0.38
N ALA A 52 8.17 12.30 0.41
CA ALA A 52 7.08 12.47 1.34
C ALA A 52 7.73 12.37 2.72
N ASP A 53 8.07 13.52 3.27
CA ASP A 53 8.63 13.68 4.60
C ASP A 53 7.72 12.94 5.59
N GLY A 54 8.16 11.74 5.99
CA GLY A 54 7.71 10.94 7.15
C GLY A 54 6.22 10.68 7.36
N SER A 55 5.32 11.08 6.46
CA SER A 55 3.88 11.00 6.63
C SER A 55 3.26 10.28 5.45
N CYS A 56 2.95 8.99 5.65
CA CYS A 56 2.05 8.30 4.75
C CYS A 56 0.70 9.05 4.78
N PRO A 57 0.20 9.61 3.65
CA PRO A 57 -1.01 10.43 3.65
C PRO A 57 -2.22 9.68 4.20
N LEU A 58 -2.24 8.35 4.04
CA LEU A 58 -3.21 7.48 4.67
C LEU A 58 -3.16 7.52 6.21
N GLN A 59 -1.96 7.50 6.80
CA GLN A 59 -1.78 7.49 8.26
C GLN A 59 -2.20 8.82 8.88
N ALA A 60 -1.94 9.94 8.20
CA ALA A 60 -2.42 11.25 8.62
C ALA A 60 -3.95 11.29 8.65
N ILE A 61 -4.60 10.78 7.59
CA ILE A 61 -6.07 10.69 7.54
C ILE A 61 -6.59 9.78 8.67
N LEU A 62 -5.97 8.62 8.89
CA LEU A 62 -6.38 7.71 9.97
C LEU A 62 -6.23 8.35 11.36
N ALA A 63 -5.18 9.14 11.57
CA ALA A 63 -4.99 9.91 12.80
C ALA A 63 -6.11 10.98 12.96
N ASP A 64 -6.48 11.68 11.89
CA ASP A 64 -7.60 12.65 11.93
C ASP A 64 -8.93 11.98 12.32
N PHE A 65 -9.18 10.76 11.82
CA PHE A 65 -10.36 9.97 12.22
C PHE A 65 -10.31 9.58 13.70
N GLU A 66 -9.15 9.14 14.20
CA GLU A 66 -8.95 8.78 15.61
C GLU A 66 -9.16 10.01 16.52
N ASP A 67 -8.62 11.16 16.14
CA ASP A 67 -8.81 12.42 16.86
C ASP A 67 -10.28 12.85 16.85
N MET A 68 -10.98 12.76 15.72
CA MET A 68 -12.43 13.04 15.67
C MET A 68 -13.21 12.11 16.60
N VAL A 69 -12.90 10.81 16.63
CA VAL A 69 -13.60 9.85 17.49
C VAL A 69 -13.44 10.19 18.97
N GLN A 70 -12.30 10.74 19.40
CA GLN A 70 -12.08 11.14 20.80
C GLN A 70 -12.92 12.35 21.22
N HIS A 71 -13.22 13.25 20.28
CA HIS A 71 -13.93 14.50 20.56
C HIS A 71 -15.45 14.43 20.31
N LEU A 72 -15.92 13.35 19.68
CA LEU A 72 -17.34 13.14 19.40
C LEU A 72 -18.06 12.46 20.57
N THR A 73 -19.32 12.85 20.77
CA THR A 73 -20.22 12.23 21.75
C THR A 73 -21.28 11.34 21.11
N ASP A 74 -21.52 11.51 19.79
CA ASP A 74 -22.51 10.73 19.05
C ASP A 74 -21.95 9.32 18.73
N SER A 75 -22.49 8.31 19.44
CA SER A 75 -22.12 6.91 19.27
C SER A 75 -22.35 6.40 17.85
N GLU A 76 -23.37 6.87 17.15
CA GLU A 76 -23.69 6.40 15.81
C GLU A 76 -22.74 6.97 14.76
N LEU A 77 -22.31 8.22 14.95
CA LEU A 77 -21.28 8.84 14.13
C LEU A 77 -19.91 8.17 14.36
N ILE A 78 -19.58 7.87 15.62
CA ILE A 78 -18.34 7.15 15.98
C ILE A 78 -18.28 5.79 15.28
N LYS A 79 -19.38 5.02 15.24
CA LYS A 79 -19.41 3.73 14.51
C LYS A 79 -19.14 3.92 13.03
N GLN A 80 -19.76 4.92 12.41
CA GLN A 80 -19.59 5.21 10.98
C GLN A 80 -18.14 5.58 10.64
N LEU A 81 -17.52 6.45 11.46
CA LEU A 81 -16.11 6.83 11.30
C LEU A 81 -15.20 5.61 11.45
N ASN A 82 -15.41 4.79 12.49
CA ASN A 82 -14.60 3.59 12.71
C ASN A 82 -14.70 2.59 11.56
N ILE A 83 -15.89 2.39 11.00
CA ILE A 83 -16.08 1.48 9.86
C ILE A 83 -15.36 1.98 8.61
N VAL A 84 -15.38 3.30 8.35
CA VAL A 84 -14.64 3.89 7.22
C VAL A 84 -13.14 3.78 7.44
N ALA A 85 -12.65 4.16 8.63
CA ALA A 85 -11.23 4.06 9.00
C ALA A 85 -10.72 2.61 8.91
N ASP A 86 -11.48 1.64 9.41
CA ASP A 86 -11.15 0.22 9.30
C ASP A 86 -11.15 -0.27 7.84
N GLY A 87 -12.08 0.23 7.02
CA GLY A 87 -12.09 -0.06 5.57
C GLY A 87 -10.83 0.44 4.87
N MET A 88 -10.36 1.63 5.26
CA MET A 88 -9.12 2.21 4.76
C MET A 88 -7.87 1.44 5.25
N ARG A 89 -7.83 1.01 6.52
CA ARG A 89 -6.75 0.16 7.06
C ARG A 89 -6.65 -1.18 6.34
N LEU A 90 -7.78 -1.84 6.08
CA LEU A 90 -7.82 -3.09 5.30
C LEU A 90 -7.39 -2.92 3.84
N GLY A 91 -7.49 -1.70 3.30
CA GLY A 91 -6.97 -1.35 1.98
C GLY A 91 -5.59 -0.71 2.02
N GLY A 92 -4.96 -0.61 3.18
CA GLY A 92 -3.84 0.31 3.40
C GLY A 92 -2.64 0.07 2.50
N VAL A 93 -2.25 -1.19 2.30
CA VAL A 93 -1.16 -1.57 1.39
C VAL A 93 -1.42 -1.12 -0.04
N ILE A 94 -2.66 -1.29 -0.52
CA ILE A 94 -3.06 -0.89 -1.87
C ILE A 94 -3.12 0.64 -1.97
N LEU A 95 -3.68 1.31 -0.97
CA LEU A 95 -3.81 2.77 -0.95
C LEU A 95 -2.47 3.50 -0.78
N ALA A 96 -1.49 2.85 -0.15
CA ALA A 96 -0.14 3.37 -0.03
C ALA A 96 0.58 3.40 -1.40
N GLN A 97 0.32 2.41 -2.26
CA GLN A 97 0.92 2.30 -3.60
C GLN A 97 0.09 3.01 -4.67
N HIS A 98 -1.24 2.89 -4.57
CA HIS A 98 -2.23 3.36 -5.56
C HIS A 98 -3.36 4.14 -4.86
N PRO A 99 -3.14 5.42 -4.50
CA PRO A 99 -4.14 6.26 -3.84
C PRO A 99 -5.41 6.48 -4.68
N ASP A 100 -5.28 6.43 -6.01
CA ASP A 100 -6.36 6.51 -7.00
C ASP A 100 -7.38 5.38 -6.86
N MET A 101 -6.99 4.25 -6.28
CA MET A 101 -7.87 3.12 -6.01
C MET A 101 -8.81 3.32 -4.82
N LEU A 102 -8.79 4.48 -4.12
CA LEU A 102 -9.61 4.75 -2.95
C LEU A 102 -11.09 4.39 -3.15
N ALA A 103 -11.70 4.87 -4.23
CA ALA A 103 -13.11 4.59 -4.51
C ALA A 103 -13.39 3.08 -4.60
N SER A 104 -12.54 2.34 -5.33
CA SER A 104 -12.67 0.89 -5.48
C SER A 104 -12.55 0.16 -4.13
N GLN A 105 -11.59 0.57 -3.30
CA GLN A 105 -11.30 -0.04 -1.99
C GLN A 105 -12.43 0.21 -0.99
N ILE A 106 -13.01 1.42 -0.99
CA ILE A 106 -14.12 1.82 -0.14
C ILE A 106 -15.41 1.11 -0.56
N ILE A 107 -15.77 1.17 -1.84
CA ILE A 107 -17.01 0.58 -2.35
C ILE A 107 -17.01 -0.93 -2.18
N GLY A 108 -15.92 -1.61 -2.57
CA GLY A 108 -15.82 -3.07 -2.48
C GLY A 108 -16.00 -3.62 -1.06
N ARG A 109 -15.73 -2.81 -0.02
CA ARG A 109 -15.81 -3.17 1.40
C ARG A 109 -17.07 -2.67 2.10
N LEU A 110 -17.50 -1.44 1.85
CA LEU A 110 -18.57 -0.77 2.61
C LEU A 110 -19.98 -0.96 2.01
N LEU A 111 -20.10 -1.55 0.81
CA LEU A 111 -21.39 -1.78 0.18
C LEU A 111 -22.43 -2.49 1.09
N PRO A 112 -22.08 -3.51 1.91
CA PRO A 112 -23.03 -4.18 2.80
C PRO A 112 -23.62 -3.29 3.90
N VAL A 113 -22.91 -2.21 4.27
CA VAL A 113 -23.33 -1.29 5.34
C VAL A 113 -23.93 0.01 4.79
N LYS A 114 -24.05 0.16 3.47
CA LYS A 114 -24.57 1.34 2.78
C LYS A 114 -25.93 1.77 3.30
N ASP A 115 -26.87 0.84 3.43
CA ASP A 115 -28.25 1.16 3.84
C ASP A 115 -28.43 1.30 5.36
N ILE A 116 -27.41 0.92 6.13
CA ILE A 116 -27.40 1.02 7.60
C ILE A 116 -26.94 2.43 8.02
N TYR A 117 -25.94 2.97 7.32
CA TYR A 117 -25.23 4.18 7.74
C TYR A 117 -25.36 5.31 6.71
N PRO A 118 -26.12 6.39 6.99
CA PRO A 118 -26.42 7.42 6.01
C PRO A 118 -25.19 8.24 5.56
N ARG A 119 -24.18 8.43 6.42
CA ARG A 119 -22.95 9.13 6.01
C ARG A 119 -22.06 8.25 5.14
N VAL A 120 -22.00 6.96 5.46
CA VAL A 120 -21.28 5.98 4.63
C VAL A 120 -21.94 5.84 3.27
N LYS A 121 -23.27 5.88 3.19
CA LYS A 121 -24.01 5.95 1.92
C LYS A 121 -23.57 7.14 1.07
N GLY A 122 -23.53 8.34 1.66
CA GLY A 122 -23.09 9.54 0.96
C GLY A 122 -21.63 9.43 0.47
N LEU A 123 -20.75 8.81 1.26
CA LEU A 123 -19.38 8.54 0.84
C LEU A 123 -19.31 7.57 -0.35
N ILE A 124 -20.08 6.46 -0.30
CA ILE A 124 -20.15 5.49 -1.40
C ILE A 124 -20.67 6.16 -2.68
N GLU A 125 -21.71 6.98 -2.59
CA GLU A 125 -22.25 7.73 -3.73
C GLU A 125 -21.22 8.73 -4.30
N GLN A 126 -20.39 9.35 -3.47
CA GLN A 126 -19.28 10.18 -3.94
C GLN A 126 -18.22 9.33 -4.65
N CYS A 127 -17.88 8.16 -4.12
CA CYS A 127 -16.96 7.23 -4.76
C CYS A 127 -17.49 6.71 -6.11
N ASP A 128 -18.80 6.46 -6.25
CA ASP A 128 -19.40 6.05 -7.52
C ASP A 128 -19.29 7.15 -8.59
N ASN A 129 -19.55 8.40 -8.20
CA ASN A 129 -19.56 9.54 -9.12
C ASN A 129 -18.16 10.03 -9.50
N LEU A 130 -17.27 10.15 -8.52
CA LEU A 130 -15.92 10.70 -8.70
C LEU A 130 -14.88 9.61 -9.01
N GLY A 131 -15.10 8.37 -8.53
CA GLY A 131 -14.15 7.28 -8.69
C GLY A 131 -13.87 6.91 -10.13
N THR A 132 -14.85 7.10 -11.03
CA THR A 132 -14.68 6.86 -12.47
C THR A 132 -13.66 7.79 -13.14
N GLN A 133 -13.30 8.91 -12.49
CA GLN A 133 -12.27 9.83 -12.97
C GLN A 133 -10.85 9.32 -12.68
N HIS A 134 -10.72 8.40 -11.72
CA HIS A 134 -9.43 7.90 -11.22
C HIS A 134 -9.25 6.40 -11.46
N CYS A 135 -10.33 5.63 -11.49
CA CYS A 135 -10.35 4.19 -11.72
C CYS A 135 -11.37 3.84 -12.80
N ALA A 136 -10.91 3.24 -13.89
CA ALA A 136 -11.78 2.79 -14.99
C ALA A 136 -12.77 1.68 -14.54
N LEU A 137 -12.44 0.96 -13.46
CA LEU A 137 -13.26 -0.10 -12.89
C LEU A 137 -13.61 0.23 -11.44
N VAL A 138 -14.89 0.41 -11.16
CA VAL A 138 -15.43 0.58 -9.81
C VAL A 138 -16.32 -0.63 -9.49
N PRO A 139 -16.09 -1.35 -8.37
CA PRO A 139 -16.86 -2.53 -8.04
C PRO A 139 -18.36 -2.22 -7.86
N ALA A 140 -19.23 -2.92 -8.58
CA ALA A 140 -20.67 -2.81 -8.41
C ALA A 140 -21.22 -3.66 -7.25
N PHE A 141 -20.39 -4.53 -6.68
CA PHE A 141 -20.76 -5.51 -5.66
C PHE A 141 -19.73 -5.56 -4.52
N HIS A 142 -20.14 -6.15 -3.41
CA HIS A 142 -19.26 -6.45 -2.30
C HIS A 142 -18.28 -7.57 -2.69
N ILE A 143 -16.98 -7.24 -2.72
CA ILE A 143 -15.93 -8.14 -3.24
C ILE A 143 -14.70 -8.22 -2.31
N LEU A 144 -14.67 -7.44 -1.23
CA LEU A 144 -13.54 -7.33 -0.29
C LEU A 144 -14.04 -7.47 1.15
N HIS A 145 -13.16 -7.81 2.10
CA HIS A 145 -13.54 -8.00 3.49
C HIS A 145 -14.25 -6.78 4.10
N THR A 146 -15.44 -7.01 4.68
CA THR A 146 -16.19 -5.97 5.40
C THR A 146 -15.42 -5.51 6.64
N PRO A 147 -15.27 -4.18 6.86
CA PRO A 147 -14.63 -3.64 8.05
C PRO A 147 -15.50 -3.80 9.30
N GLY A 148 -14.89 -3.62 10.47
CA GLY A 148 -15.53 -3.83 11.78
C GLY A 148 -15.45 -5.26 12.31
N GLY A 149 -14.87 -6.19 11.53
CA GLY A 149 -14.53 -7.54 11.97
C GLY A 149 -13.22 -7.62 12.78
N PRO A 150 -12.79 -8.83 13.18
CA PRO A 150 -11.55 -9.03 13.93
C PRO A 150 -10.28 -8.79 13.10
N LEU A 151 -10.39 -8.78 11.76
CA LEU A 151 -9.28 -8.55 10.86
C LEU A 151 -9.00 -7.05 10.74
N LYS A 152 -7.75 -6.64 10.98
CA LYS A 152 -7.29 -5.24 10.84
C LYS A 152 -6.32 -5.03 9.68
N TYR A 153 -5.39 -5.96 9.47
CA TYR A 153 -4.37 -5.87 8.43
C TYR A 153 -4.21 -7.20 7.68
N SER A 154 -3.91 -7.12 6.38
CA SER A 154 -3.41 -8.23 5.56
C SER A 154 -1.95 -7.91 5.21
N LEU A 155 -1.02 -8.74 5.68
CA LEU A 155 0.42 -8.52 5.49
C LEU A 155 0.91 -9.40 4.35
N GLU A 156 1.18 -8.77 3.20
CA GLU A 156 1.59 -9.45 1.97
C GLU A 156 3.04 -9.10 1.65
N GLY A 157 3.82 -10.11 1.22
CA GLY A 157 5.22 -9.86 0.83
C GLY A 157 6.10 -11.09 0.73
N HIS A 158 5.75 -12.20 1.38
CA HIS A 158 6.50 -13.45 1.25
C HIS A 158 6.16 -14.14 -0.08
N PRO A 159 7.17 -14.54 -0.89
CA PRO A 159 6.94 -15.28 -2.13
C PRO A 159 6.55 -16.75 -1.89
N PHE A 160 6.77 -17.26 -0.68
CA PHE A 160 6.44 -18.63 -0.28
C PHE A 160 5.69 -18.65 1.06
N ALA A 161 5.27 -19.84 1.49
CA ALA A 161 4.56 -20.03 2.75
C ALA A 161 5.38 -19.48 3.95
N VAL A 162 4.69 -18.78 4.85
CA VAL A 162 5.28 -18.30 6.10
C VAL A 162 5.36 -19.48 7.07
N PHE A 163 6.55 -19.74 7.59
CA PHE A 163 6.82 -20.87 8.50
C PHE A 163 6.86 -20.46 9.98
N GLY A 164 7.01 -19.17 10.25
CA GLY A 164 6.99 -18.65 11.61
C GLY A 164 6.91 -17.13 11.65
N PHE A 165 6.47 -16.61 12.78
CA PHE A 165 6.46 -15.19 13.07
C PHE A 165 6.71 -14.92 14.56
N CYS A 166 7.13 -13.72 14.90
CA CYS A 166 7.32 -13.25 16.26
C CYS A 166 7.04 -11.75 16.34
N LEU A 167 6.51 -11.29 17.47
CA LEU A 167 6.31 -9.87 17.75
C LEU A 167 7.53 -9.29 18.46
N THR A 168 7.81 -8.03 18.20
CA THR A 168 8.75 -7.26 19.03
C THR A 168 8.18 -7.03 20.44
N SER A 169 9.05 -6.76 21.42
CA SER A 169 8.66 -6.56 22.82
C SER A 169 7.68 -5.40 23.03
N ASP A 170 7.77 -4.39 22.18
CA ASP A 170 6.88 -3.22 22.12
C ASP A 170 5.61 -3.47 21.29
N GLN A 171 5.43 -4.67 20.71
CA GLN A 171 4.31 -5.08 19.86
C GLN A 171 4.06 -4.18 18.64
N ARG A 172 5.06 -3.38 18.26
CA ARG A 172 4.96 -2.49 17.11
C ARG A 172 5.26 -3.21 15.80
N PHE A 173 6.20 -4.14 15.82
CA PHE A 173 6.63 -4.85 14.62
C PHE A 173 6.37 -6.35 14.75
N ILE A 174 6.09 -6.96 13.61
CA ILE A 174 6.05 -8.42 13.47
C ILE A 174 7.15 -8.85 12.52
N LEU A 175 8.02 -9.73 13.01
CA LEU A 175 9.01 -10.41 12.20
C LEU A 175 8.42 -11.72 11.70
N THR A 176 8.54 -11.97 10.41
CA THR A 176 7.96 -13.14 9.74
C THR A 176 9.04 -13.83 8.91
N ILE A 177 8.96 -15.15 8.82
CA ILE A 177 10.00 -15.97 8.19
C ILE A 177 9.38 -16.90 7.15
N SER A 178 9.96 -16.84 5.95
CA SER A 178 9.80 -17.83 4.89
C SER A 178 11.20 -18.21 4.37
N ASN A 179 11.45 -18.09 3.07
CA ASN A 179 12.78 -18.09 2.44
C ASN A 179 13.55 -16.78 2.67
N LYS A 180 12.83 -15.69 2.92
CA LYS A 180 13.33 -14.39 3.36
C LYS A 180 12.72 -14.03 4.71
N PHE A 181 13.30 -13.05 5.39
CA PHE A 181 12.77 -12.51 6.64
C PHE A 181 12.22 -11.14 6.37
N LEU A 182 10.95 -10.93 6.73
CA LEU A 182 10.28 -9.65 6.59
C LEU A 182 9.88 -9.13 7.96
N MET A 183 10.20 -7.87 8.24
CA MET A 183 9.65 -7.14 9.37
C MET A 183 8.57 -6.21 8.87
N PHE A 184 7.37 -6.32 9.44
CA PHE A 184 6.25 -5.43 9.14
C PHE A 184 5.98 -4.50 10.32
N ASP A 185 5.70 -3.22 10.07
CA ASP A 185 5.12 -2.32 11.06
C ASP A 185 3.62 -2.59 11.17
N LEU A 186 3.13 -2.93 12.37
CA LEU A 186 1.71 -3.23 12.60
C LEU A 186 0.83 -1.98 12.63
N MET A 187 1.43 -0.78 12.70
CA MET A 187 0.68 0.46 12.58
C MET A 187 0.34 0.78 11.14
N THR A 188 1.23 0.50 10.20
CA THR A 188 1.07 0.86 8.77
C THR A 188 0.78 -0.34 7.87
N GLY A 189 1.15 -1.55 8.29
CA GLY A 189 1.14 -2.76 7.48
C GLY A 189 2.29 -2.85 6.48
N GLU A 190 3.24 -1.91 6.51
CA GLU A 190 4.35 -1.84 5.55
C GLU A 190 5.54 -2.70 5.98
N ILE A 191 6.32 -3.13 4.99
CA ILE A 191 7.58 -3.84 5.20
C ILE A 191 8.66 -2.82 5.55
N THR A 192 9.19 -2.89 6.76
CA THR A 192 10.30 -2.03 7.23
C THR A 192 11.67 -2.70 7.07
N CYS A 193 11.70 -4.02 6.90
CA CYS A 193 12.92 -4.77 6.67
C CYS A 193 12.65 -5.96 5.76
N ASP A 194 13.49 -6.13 4.73
CA ASP A 194 13.52 -7.31 3.86
C ASP A 194 14.95 -7.88 3.84
N ILE A 195 15.11 -9.07 4.41
CA ILE A 195 16.40 -9.75 4.53
C ILE A 195 16.32 -11.09 3.81
N ASN A 196 17.14 -11.26 2.78
CA ASN A 196 17.35 -12.57 2.17
C ASN A 196 18.62 -13.21 2.76
N PRO A 197 18.49 -14.25 3.60
CA PRO A 197 19.65 -14.90 4.21
C PRO A 197 20.38 -15.87 3.26
N GLU A 198 19.86 -16.12 2.04
CA GLU A 198 20.39 -17.08 1.06
C GLU A 198 20.59 -18.50 1.61
N ILE A 199 19.88 -18.85 2.69
CA ILE A 199 19.99 -20.15 3.32
C ILE A 199 19.22 -21.19 2.49
N PRO A 200 19.87 -22.27 2.01
CA PRO A 200 19.18 -23.36 1.36
C PRO A 200 18.38 -24.19 2.39
N GLY A 201 17.07 -24.35 2.17
CA GLY A 201 16.20 -25.22 2.97
C GLY A 201 14.94 -24.54 3.50
N ILE A 202 14.24 -25.21 4.41
CA ILE A 202 13.04 -24.68 5.08
C ILE A 202 13.41 -24.28 6.51
N CYS A 203 13.27 -22.99 6.82
CA CYS A 203 13.39 -22.46 8.18
C CYS A 203 12.12 -22.81 8.96
N LYS A 204 12.21 -23.64 10.00
CA LYS A 204 11.02 -24.13 10.74
C LYS A 204 10.83 -23.53 12.13
N LEU A 205 11.90 -23.02 12.74
CA LEU A 205 11.83 -22.51 14.11
C LEU A 205 12.44 -21.12 14.20
N LEU A 206 11.64 -20.19 14.69
CA LEU A 206 12.04 -18.84 15.02
C LEU A 206 12.04 -18.69 16.55
N HIS A 207 13.19 -18.32 17.11
CA HIS A 207 13.26 -17.80 18.48
C HIS A 207 13.87 -16.40 18.43
N LEU A 208 13.08 -15.40 18.79
CA LEU A 208 13.55 -14.03 18.94
C LEU A 208 13.98 -13.84 20.40
N ILE A 209 15.27 -13.63 20.66
CA ILE A 209 15.77 -13.33 22.01
C ILE A 209 16.09 -11.84 22.06
N LEU A 210 15.19 -11.07 22.67
CA LEU A 210 15.34 -9.63 22.88
C LEU A 210 15.80 -9.39 24.33
N MET A 211 17.09 -9.20 24.55
CA MET A 211 17.61 -8.72 25.85
C MET A 211 18.17 -7.30 25.73
N THR A 212 18.92 -6.98 24.68
CA THR A 212 19.45 -5.62 24.39
C THR A 212 19.90 -5.43 22.94
N SER A 213 19.97 -6.48 22.13
CA SER A 213 20.26 -6.47 20.69
C SER A 213 19.44 -7.59 20.03
N MET A 214 18.97 -7.40 18.80
CA MET A 214 18.09 -8.35 18.12
C MET A 214 18.88 -9.62 17.76
N LEU A 215 18.76 -10.68 18.57
CA LEU A 215 19.35 -11.98 18.28
C LEU A 215 18.28 -12.87 17.63
N LEU A 216 18.47 -13.19 16.36
CA LEU A 216 17.59 -14.06 15.59
C LEU A 216 18.14 -15.49 15.63
N LEU A 217 17.50 -16.37 16.39
CA LEU A 217 17.87 -17.78 16.43
C LEU A 217 17.00 -18.56 15.43
N ILE A 218 17.62 -19.00 14.35
CA ILE A 218 16.95 -19.76 13.28
C ILE A 218 17.44 -21.20 13.34
N GLN A 219 16.52 -22.15 13.51
CA GLN A 219 16.83 -23.56 13.34
C GLN A 219 16.51 -23.97 11.91
N THR A 220 17.56 -24.25 11.13
CA THR A 220 17.47 -24.73 9.75
C THR A 220 17.57 -26.25 9.73
N THR A 221 16.74 -26.93 8.95
CA THR A 221 16.96 -28.35 8.62
C THR A 221 17.38 -28.45 7.17
N THR A 222 18.65 -28.73 6.92
CA THR A 222 19.15 -29.13 5.61
C THR A 222 18.76 -30.60 5.38
N ARG A 223 18.13 -30.91 4.25
CA ARG A 223 18.08 -32.28 3.75
C ARG A 223 19.40 -32.61 3.06
#